data_AF-A0A1E1V442-F1
#
_entry.id   AF-A0A1E1V442-F1
#
_cell.length_a   1.000
_cell.length_b   1.000
_cell.length_c   1.000
_cell.angle_alpha   90.00
_cell.angle_beta   90.00
_cell.angle_gamma   90.00
#
_symmetry.space_group_name_H-M   'P 1'
#
loop_
_entity.id
_entity.type
_entity.pdbx_description
1 polymer ?
#
loop_
_entity_poly.entity_id
_entity_poly.type
_entity_poly.pdbx_seq_one_letter_code
_entity_poly.pdbx_strand_id
1 'polypeptide(L)'
;MTKIEPTVAAPASPSEPFIAAPSATGATVTALSAASRSEEAAPTAEPRKLDQLSRIEDKAARIEEKFARYEAVFTRAEASLERSAAKVETATGAMDFAGIRQEVAALRERVDATPRSATLFTTALVTAVLTVLLTILVLKFGVPGLFPGLLPR
;
A
#
# COMPACT_ATOMS: atom_id res chain seq x y z
N MET A 1 35.93 -17.91 22.75
CA MET A 1 35.47 -16.59 23.23
C MET A 1 35.40 -15.65 22.05
N THR A 2 34.29 -15.68 21.32
CA THR A 2 34.03 -14.87 20.14
C THR A 2 33.06 -13.75 20.54
N LYS A 3 33.57 -12.52 20.45
CA LYS A 3 32.89 -11.27 20.78
C LYS A 3 31.88 -10.97 19.66
N ILE A 4 30.58 -10.98 19.97
CA ILE A 4 29.52 -10.60 19.04
C ILE A 4 29.04 -9.22 19.51
N GLU A 5 29.40 -8.18 18.77
CA GLU A 5 28.84 -6.84 18.97
C GLU A 5 27.49 -6.77 18.22
N PRO A 6 26.39 -6.31 18.85
CA PRO A 6 25.15 -6.06 18.15
C PRO A 6 25.23 -4.69 17.46
N THR A 7 25.56 -4.68 16.17
CA THR A 7 25.29 -3.52 15.32
C THR A 7 23.78 -3.34 15.22
N VAL A 8 23.26 -2.30 15.88
CA VAL A 8 21.91 -1.80 15.69
C VAL A 8 21.79 -1.28 14.27
N ALA A 9 21.13 -2.05 13.40
CA ALA A 9 20.67 -1.56 12.12
C ALA A 9 19.60 -0.49 12.36
N ALA A 10 19.86 0.73 11.92
CA ALA A 10 18.87 1.79 11.87
C ALA A 10 17.67 1.37 10.99
N PRO A 11 16.43 1.75 11.32
CA PRO A 11 15.28 1.42 10.49
C PRO A 11 15.44 2.10 9.13
N ALA A 12 15.35 1.29 8.07
CA ALA A 12 15.18 1.79 6.71
C ALA A 12 13.91 2.64 6.67
N SER A 13 14.06 3.90 6.25
CA SER A 13 12.94 4.79 5.94
C SER A 13 11.98 4.10 4.97
N PRO A 14 10.65 4.20 5.17
CA PRO A 14 9.70 3.63 4.23
C PRO A 14 9.87 4.32 2.88
N SER A 15 10.25 3.53 1.87
CA SER A 15 10.16 3.94 0.48
C SER A 15 8.68 4.23 0.20
N GLU A 16 8.37 5.49 -0.07
CA GLU A 16 7.04 5.90 -0.52
C GLU A 16 6.64 5.05 -1.75
N PRO A 17 5.37 4.65 -1.88
CA PRO A 17 4.91 4.00 -3.09
C PRO A 17 5.04 4.99 -4.23
N PHE A 18 6.02 4.77 -5.12
CA PHE A 18 6.06 5.43 -6.41
C PHE A 18 4.86 4.93 -7.21
N ILE A 19 3.75 5.66 -7.11
CA ILE A 19 2.65 5.55 -8.05
C ILE A 19 3.15 6.19 -9.34
N ALA A 20 3.54 5.35 -10.30
CA ALA A 20 3.70 5.80 -11.67
C ALA A 20 2.33 6.31 -12.15
N ALA A 21 2.17 7.63 -12.21
CA ALA A 21 1.04 8.23 -12.88
C ALA A 21 1.02 7.73 -14.34
N PRO A 22 -0.13 7.28 -14.88
CA PRO A 22 -0.23 7.11 -16.31
C PRO A 22 -0.06 8.51 -16.92
N SER A 23 1.08 8.74 -17.55
CA SER A 23 1.26 9.90 -18.40
C SER A 23 0.24 9.78 -19.52
N ALA A 24 -0.87 10.51 -19.39
CA ALA A 24 -1.80 10.76 -20.47
C ALA A 24 -1.10 11.67 -21.48
N THR A 25 -0.19 11.07 -22.25
CA THR A 25 0.27 11.66 -23.50
C THR A 25 -0.89 11.51 -24.47
N GLY A 26 -1.81 12.48 -24.42
CA GLY A 26 -2.72 12.79 -25.50
C GLY A 26 -1.92 13.30 -26.70
N ALA A 27 -1.14 12.41 -27.30
CA ALA A 27 -0.56 12.61 -28.61
C ALA A 27 -1.54 12.04 -29.64
N THR A 28 -2.37 12.95 -30.15
CA THR A 28 -2.61 13.02 -31.59
C THR A 28 -3.20 11.77 -32.24
N VAL A 29 -4.48 11.49 -31.94
CA VAL A 29 -5.36 10.72 -32.86
C VAL A 29 -5.46 11.41 -34.24
N THR A 30 -4.99 12.65 -34.37
CA THR A 30 -4.90 13.41 -35.64
C THR A 30 -3.63 13.12 -36.46
N ALA A 31 -2.80 12.12 -36.11
CA ALA A 31 -1.60 11.76 -36.88
C ALA A 31 -1.73 10.47 -37.72
N LEU A 32 -2.86 9.77 -37.66
CA LEU A 32 -3.15 8.67 -38.62
C LEU A 32 -3.87 9.15 -39.89
N SER A 33 -4.24 10.43 -40.01
CA SER A 33 -4.92 10.98 -41.19
C SER A 33 -4.01 11.75 -42.16
N ALA A 34 -2.71 11.89 -41.85
CA ALA A 34 -1.76 12.66 -42.66
C ALA A 34 -0.69 11.81 -43.38
N ALA A 35 -0.64 10.51 -43.13
CA ALA A 35 0.28 9.59 -43.82
C ALA A 35 -0.35 8.82 -45.00
N SER A 36 -1.61 9.11 -45.36
CA SER A 36 -2.33 8.46 -46.47
C SER A 36 -2.68 9.41 -47.62
N ARG A 37 -2.06 10.59 -47.67
CA ARG A 37 -2.28 11.55 -48.77
C ARG A 37 -0.95 11.94 -49.42
N SER A 38 -0.37 10.98 -50.13
CA SER A 38 0.56 11.21 -51.24
C SER A 38 0.85 9.87 -51.92
N GLU A 39 -0.10 9.40 -52.72
CA GLU A 39 0.12 8.91 -54.09
C GLU A 39 -1.23 8.49 -54.68
N GLU A 40 -2.08 9.49 -54.94
CA GLU A 40 -3.14 9.35 -55.94
C GLU A 40 -2.45 9.47 -57.31
N ALA A 41 -1.80 8.39 -57.76
CA ALA A 41 -1.45 8.23 -59.15
C ALA A 41 -2.72 7.80 -59.89
N ALA A 42 -3.26 8.70 -60.70
CA ALA A 42 -4.44 8.49 -61.55
C ALA A 42 -4.42 7.12 -62.27
N PRO A 43 -5.59 6.48 -62.47
CA PRO A 43 -5.67 5.10 -62.90
C PRO A 43 -5.29 4.99 -64.38
N THR A 44 -4.05 4.62 -64.65
CA THR A 44 -3.68 4.07 -65.96
C THR A 44 -4.20 2.64 -65.99
N ALA A 45 -5.16 2.38 -66.87
CA ALA A 45 -5.77 1.07 -67.05
C ALA A 45 -4.70 -0.02 -67.32
N GLU A 46 -4.82 -1.14 -66.58
CA GLU A 46 -4.28 -2.50 -66.80
C GLU A 46 -2.80 -2.61 -67.23
N PRO A 47 -1.87 -3.14 -66.40
CA PRO A 47 -1.88 -4.46 -65.74
C PRO A 47 -1.57 -4.41 -64.22
N ARG A 48 -1.46 -3.20 -63.65
CA ARG A 48 -1.04 -2.98 -62.25
C ARG A 48 -2.10 -3.37 -61.21
N LYS A 49 -3.36 -3.53 -61.61
CA LYS A 49 -4.46 -3.94 -60.70
C LYS A 49 -4.33 -5.39 -60.23
N LEU A 50 -3.79 -6.28 -61.06
CA LEU A 50 -3.51 -7.68 -60.67
C LEU A 50 -2.34 -7.75 -59.67
N ASP A 51 -1.32 -6.89 -59.84
CA ASP A 51 -0.22 -6.75 -58.86
C ASP A 51 -0.73 -6.17 -57.52
N GLN A 52 -1.66 -5.22 -57.56
CA GLN A 52 -2.30 -4.70 -56.35
C GLN A 52 -3.16 -5.76 -55.64
N LEU A 53 -3.92 -6.57 -56.39
CA LEU A 53 -4.71 -7.66 -55.83
C LEU A 53 -3.80 -8.72 -55.19
N SER A 54 -2.73 -9.13 -55.87
CA SER A 54 -1.74 -10.06 -55.30
C SER A 54 -1.07 -9.51 -54.03
N ARG A 55 -0.71 -8.22 -53.99
CA ARG A 55 -0.19 -7.58 -52.77
C ARG A 55 -1.22 -7.48 -51.65
N ILE A 56 -2.51 -7.37 -51.98
CA ILE A 56 -3.60 -7.39 -50.99
C ILE A 56 -3.78 -8.80 -50.45
N GLU A 57 -3.73 -9.83 -51.30
CA GLU A 57 -3.79 -11.24 -50.90
C GLU A 57 -2.63 -11.63 -49.98
N ASP A 58 -1.40 -11.23 -50.32
CA ASP A 58 -0.22 -11.45 -49.46
C ASP A 58 -0.34 -10.76 -48.10
N LYS A 59 -0.90 -9.54 -48.08
CA LYS A 59 -1.16 -8.81 -46.83
C LYS A 59 -2.28 -9.47 -46.03
N ALA A 60 -3.34 -9.93 -46.68
CA ALA A 60 -4.45 -10.63 -46.05
C ALA A 60 -3.98 -11.95 -45.41
N ALA A 61 -3.15 -12.72 -46.10
CA ALA A 61 -2.55 -13.95 -45.56
C ALA A 61 -1.68 -13.67 -44.32
N ARG A 62 -0.86 -12.62 -44.35
CA ARG A 62 -0.06 -12.20 -43.17
C ARG A 62 -0.92 -11.68 -42.02
N ILE A 63 -2.06 -11.08 -42.33
CA ILE A 63 -3.03 -10.62 -41.33
C ILE A 63 -3.71 -11.84 -40.67
N GLU A 64 -4.14 -12.83 -41.46
CA GLU A 64 -4.73 -14.08 -40.96
C GLU A 64 -3.75 -14.86 -40.07
N GLU A 65 -2.48 -14.99 -40.47
CA GLU A 65 -1.45 -15.63 -39.65
C GLU A 65 -1.24 -14.88 -38.31
N LYS A 66 -1.23 -13.54 -38.35
CA LYS A 66 -1.14 -12.73 -37.12
C LYS A 66 -2.37 -12.91 -36.25
N PHE A 67 -3.57 -12.96 -36.83
CA PHE A 67 -4.80 -13.21 -36.08
C PHE A 67 -4.79 -14.58 -35.40
N ALA A 68 -4.37 -15.64 -36.09
CA ALA A 68 -4.21 -16.96 -35.47
C ALA A 68 -3.22 -16.94 -34.29
N ARG A 69 -2.14 -16.17 -34.40
CA ARG A 69 -1.17 -15.98 -33.31
C ARG A 69 -1.73 -15.16 -32.16
N TYR A 70 -2.57 -14.17 -32.44
CA TYR A 70 -3.23 -13.36 -31.40
C TYR A 70 -4.34 -14.13 -30.69
N GLU A 71 -5.09 -15.00 -31.38
CA GLU A 71 -6.08 -15.87 -30.74
C GLU A 71 -5.40 -16.78 -29.72
N ALA A 72 -4.26 -17.39 -30.06
CA ALA A 72 -3.49 -18.20 -29.12
C ALA A 72 -3.01 -17.40 -27.89
N VAL A 73 -2.63 -16.13 -28.06
CA VAL A 73 -2.23 -15.25 -26.94
C VAL A 73 -3.45 -14.83 -26.11
N PHE A 74 -4.60 -14.57 -26.74
CA PHE A 74 -5.84 -14.23 -26.05
C PHE A 74 -6.35 -15.39 -25.20
N THR A 75 -6.37 -16.62 -25.73
CA THR A 75 -6.75 -17.81 -24.96
C THR A 75 -5.80 -18.04 -23.78
N ARG A 76 -4.51 -17.76 -23.95
CA ARG A 76 -3.54 -17.83 -22.84
C ARG A 76 -3.77 -16.74 -21.80
N ALA A 77 -4.14 -15.53 -22.23
CA ALA A 77 -4.47 -14.42 -21.33
C ALA A 77 -5.75 -14.72 -20.55
N GLU A 78 -6.77 -15.27 -21.20
CA GLU A 78 -8.03 -15.71 -20.59
C GLU A 78 -7.77 -16.80 -19.53
N ALA A 79 -7.00 -17.83 -19.86
CA ALA A 79 -6.61 -18.86 -18.91
C ALA A 79 -5.79 -18.31 -17.72
N SER A 80 -4.99 -17.26 -17.95
CA SER A 80 -4.26 -16.56 -16.88
C SER A 80 -5.19 -15.71 -16.01
N LEU A 81 -6.20 -15.09 -16.61
CA LEU A 81 -7.20 -14.30 -15.93
C LEU A 81 -8.10 -15.18 -15.06
N GLU A 82 -8.63 -16.29 -15.60
CA GLU A 82 -9.41 -17.27 -14.83
C GLU A 82 -8.64 -17.80 -13.64
N ARG A 83 -7.35 -18.14 -13.82
CA ARG A 83 -6.49 -18.59 -12.73
C ARG A 83 -6.25 -17.50 -11.69
N SER A 84 -6.22 -16.23 -12.10
CA SER A 84 -6.06 -15.09 -11.19
C SER A 84 -7.36 -14.79 -10.44
N ALA A 85 -8.50 -14.84 -11.12
CA ALA A 85 -9.81 -14.69 -10.53
C ALA A 85 -10.10 -15.79 -9.50
N ALA A 86 -9.76 -17.06 -9.79
CA ALA A 86 -9.88 -18.16 -8.84
C ALA A 86 -8.98 -17.98 -7.60
N LYS A 87 -7.77 -17.43 -7.78
CA LYS A 87 -6.88 -17.06 -6.66
C LYS A 87 -7.43 -15.90 -5.83
N VAL A 88 -8.05 -14.92 -6.48
CA VAL A 88 -8.72 -13.81 -5.78
C VAL A 88 -9.94 -14.31 -5.01
N GLU A 89 -10.80 -15.12 -5.62
CA GLU A 89 -11.98 -15.69 -4.96
C GLU A 89 -11.60 -16.53 -3.74
N THR A 90 -10.55 -17.36 -3.84
CA THR A 90 -10.03 -18.13 -2.70
C THR A 90 -9.39 -17.23 -1.64
N ALA A 91 -8.71 -16.15 -2.02
CA ALA A 91 -8.18 -15.18 -1.08
C ALA A 91 -9.30 -14.36 -0.40
N THR A 92 -10.34 -13.97 -1.13
CA THR A 92 -11.50 -13.24 -0.58
C THR A 92 -12.35 -14.14 0.31
N GLY A 93 -12.52 -15.42 -0.04
CA GLY A 93 -13.18 -16.41 0.80
C GLY A 93 -12.38 -16.80 2.04
N ALA A 94 -11.04 -16.75 1.98
CA ALA A 94 -10.16 -17.01 3.12
C ALA A 94 -9.91 -15.76 3.99
N MET A 95 -10.07 -14.55 3.45
CA MET A 95 -10.03 -13.29 4.19
C MET A 95 -11.40 -13.06 4.82
N ASP A 96 -11.66 -13.70 5.96
CA ASP A 96 -12.83 -13.41 6.79
C ASP A 96 -12.75 -11.99 7.37
N PHE A 97 -13.21 -11.01 6.58
CA PHE A 97 -13.28 -9.61 6.97
C PHE A 97 -14.21 -9.37 8.17
N ALA A 98 -15.16 -10.27 8.43
CA ALA A 98 -16.02 -10.19 9.59
C ALA A 98 -15.25 -10.62 10.86
N GLY A 99 -14.49 -11.71 10.78
CA GLY A 99 -13.58 -12.16 11.83
C GLY A 99 -12.52 -11.11 12.18
N ILE A 100 -11.82 -10.56 11.17
CA ILE A 100 -10.81 -9.51 11.39
C ILE A 100 -11.42 -8.27 12.06
N ARG A 101 -12.63 -7.86 11.65
CA ARG A 101 -13.31 -6.71 12.26
C ARG A 101 -13.65 -6.99 13.73
N GLN A 102 -14.05 -8.22 14.05
CA GLN A 102 -14.38 -8.62 15.42
C GLN A 102 -13.13 -8.70 16.31
N GLU A 103 -12.02 -9.21 15.79
CA GLU A 103 -10.72 -9.22 16.48
C GLU A 103 -10.19 -7.80 16.71
N VAL A 104 -10.30 -6.91 15.73
CA VAL A 104 -9.92 -5.50 15.88
C VAL A 104 -10.79 -4.80 16.91
N ALA A 105 -12.09 -5.09 16.94
CA ALA A 105 -13.00 -4.55 17.97
C ALA A 105 -12.62 -5.05 19.38
N ALA A 106 -12.35 -6.35 19.53
CA ALA A 106 -11.90 -6.94 20.79
C ALA A 106 -10.53 -6.39 21.25
N LEU A 107 -9.61 -6.16 20.32
CA LEU A 107 -8.32 -5.55 20.61
C LEU A 107 -8.49 -4.11 21.08
N ARG A 108 -9.37 -3.35 20.43
CA ARG A 108 -9.67 -1.97 20.80
C ARG A 108 -10.29 -1.88 22.18
N GLU A 109 -11.20 -2.78 22.52
CA GLU A 109 -11.80 -2.86 23.86
C GLU A 109 -10.74 -3.12 24.94
N ARG A 110 -9.77 -4.00 24.69
CA ARG A 110 -8.66 -4.26 25.62
C ARG A 110 -7.72 -3.06 25.77
N VAL A 111 -7.45 -2.35 24.67
CA VAL A 111 -6.64 -1.12 24.69
C VAL A 111 -7.36 -0.01 25.45
N ASP A 112 -8.67 0.17 25.24
CA ASP A 112 -9.48 1.16 25.95
C ASP A 112 -9.66 0.80 27.43
N ALA A 113 -9.68 -0.50 27.77
CA ALA A 113 -9.69 -0.98 29.15
C ALA A 113 -8.36 -0.77 29.88
N THR A 114 -7.27 -0.52 29.15
CA THR A 114 -5.96 -0.25 29.77
C THR A 114 -5.94 1.19 30.28
N PRO A 115 -5.58 1.45 31.56
CA PRO A 115 -5.56 2.81 32.10
C PRO A 115 -4.66 3.69 31.25
N ARG A 116 -5.26 4.69 30.62
CA ARG A 116 -4.62 5.59 29.65
C ARG A 116 -3.43 6.29 30.31
N SER A 117 -2.38 6.60 29.56
CA SER A 117 -1.19 7.32 30.08
C SER A 117 -1.54 8.59 30.88
N ALA A 118 -2.61 9.28 30.50
CA ALA A 118 -3.17 10.42 31.23
C ALA A 118 -3.66 10.07 32.65
N THR A 119 -4.28 8.91 32.85
CA THR A 119 -4.68 8.44 34.20
C THR A 119 -3.49 8.08 35.07
N LEU A 120 -2.43 7.49 34.51
CA LEU A 120 -1.18 7.26 35.24
C LEU A 120 -0.50 8.58 35.63
N PHE A 121 -0.49 9.56 34.72
CA PHE A 121 0.10 10.86 34.99
C PHE A 121 -0.67 11.63 36.07
N THR A 122 -2.01 11.64 36.00
CA THR A 122 -2.84 12.32 37.00
C THR A 122 -2.73 11.66 38.36
N THR A 123 -2.78 10.33 38.45
CA THR A 123 -2.58 9.61 39.71
C THR A 123 -1.19 9.84 40.30
N ALA A 124 -0.14 9.83 39.49
CA ALA A 124 1.23 10.15 39.92
C ALA A 124 1.34 11.59 40.44
N LEU A 125 0.75 12.56 39.72
CA LEU A 125 0.75 13.97 40.13
C LEU A 125 0.02 14.17 41.46
N VAL A 126 -1.18 13.60 41.61
CA VAL A 126 -1.96 13.67 42.84
C VAL A 126 -1.19 13.04 44.00
N THR A 127 -0.60 11.87 43.78
CA THR A 127 0.20 11.16 44.79
C THR A 127 1.43 11.99 45.20
N ALA A 128 2.12 12.60 44.24
CA ALA A 128 3.27 13.46 44.51
C ALA A 128 2.88 14.67 45.38
N VAL A 129 1.79 15.37 45.03
CA VAL A 129 1.30 16.51 45.81
C VAL A 129 0.88 16.08 47.22
N LEU A 130 0.12 14.98 47.33
CA LEU A 130 -0.33 14.44 48.61
C LEU A 130 0.87 14.08 49.51
N THR A 131 1.89 13.45 48.93
CA THR A 131 3.11 13.05 49.65
C THR A 131 3.90 14.27 50.12
N VAL A 132 4.04 15.29 49.26
CA VAL A 132 4.70 16.55 49.63
C VAL A 132 3.94 17.23 50.77
N LEU A 133 2.61 17.35 50.68
CA LEU A 133 1.79 17.91 51.76
C LEU A 133 1.96 17.13 53.05
N LEU A 134 1.86 15.80 53.01
CA LEU A 134 2.06 14.95 54.17
C LEU A 134 3.46 15.16 54.79
N THR A 135 4.49 15.25 53.96
CA THR A 135 5.87 15.51 54.41
C THR A 135 5.99 16.87 55.08
N ILE A 136 5.36 17.90 54.52
CA ILE A 136 5.31 19.24 55.12
C ILE A 136 4.57 19.18 56.47
N LEU A 137 3.41 18.51 56.55
CA LEU A 137 2.68 18.36 57.80
C LEU A 137 3.53 17.65 58.86
N VAL A 138 4.22 16.58 58.49
CA VAL A 138 5.12 15.84 59.39
C VAL A 138 6.27 16.71 59.89
N LEU A 139 6.90 17.51 59.02
CA LEU A 139 7.97 18.44 59.41
C LEU A 139 7.45 19.62 60.26
N LYS A 140 6.25 20.12 59.96
CA LYS A 140 5.63 21.29 60.59
C LYS A 140 5.05 20.98 61.96
N PHE A 141 4.34 19.85 62.09
CA PHE A 141 3.62 19.46 63.30
C PHE A 141 4.34 18.36 64.09
N GLY A 142 5.38 17.76 63.52
CA GLY A 142 6.08 16.62 64.10
C GLY A 142 5.23 15.36 64.08
N VAL A 143 5.87 14.19 64.16
CA VAL A 143 5.16 12.97 64.55
C VAL A 143 5.21 12.89 66.08
N PRO A 144 4.08 13.03 66.80
CA PRO A 144 4.08 12.86 68.26
C PRO A 144 4.50 11.41 68.56
N GLY A 145 5.72 11.26 69.11
CA GLY A 145 6.30 9.97 69.50
C GLY A 145 7.53 9.50 68.71
N LEU A 146 7.97 10.19 67.65
CA LEU A 146 9.08 9.71 66.80
C LEU A 146 10.37 10.57 66.88
N PHE A 147 10.27 11.85 67.27
CA PHE A 147 11.44 12.72 67.49
C PHE A 147 11.39 13.48 68.83
N PRO A 148 11.64 12.81 69.97
CA PRO A 148 11.86 13.49 71.24
C PRO A 148 13.31 14.00 71.28
N GLY A 149 13.54 15.28 70.95
CA GLY A 149 14.73 15.98 71.43
C GLY A 149 15.82 16.41 70.44
N LEU A 150 15.47 16.96 69.27
CA LEU A 150 16.46 17.61 68.37
C LEU A 150 16.25 19.12 68.14
N LEU A 151 15.43 19.78 68.95
CA LEU A 151 15.42 21.25 69.06
C LEU A 151 15.75 21.64 70.51
N PRO A 152 16.94 22.21 70.79
CA PRO A 152 17.18 22.89 72.05
C PRO A 152 16.30 24.15 72.09
N ARG A 153 15.66 24.37 73.25
CA ARG A 153 14.91 25.59 73.54
C ARG A 153 15.81 26.81 73.59
#